data_AF-A0A938I8P5-F1
#
_entry.id   AF-A0A938I8P5-F1
#
_cell.length_a   1.000
_cell.length_b   1.000
_cell.length_c   1.000
_cell.angle_alpha   90.00
_cell.angle_beta   90.00
_cell.angle_gamma   90.00
#
_symmetry.space_group_name_H-M   'P 1'
#
loop_
_entity.id
_entity.type
_entity.pdbx_description
1 polymer ?
#
loop_
_entity_poly.entity_id
_entity_poly.type
_entity_poly.pdbx_seq_one_letter_code
_entity_poly.pdbx_strand_id
1 'polypeptide(L)'
;MSVDATTARRRFRSSRREWILGSGFGAVWLLLWSAFTLMFDGMIVYFSATTLLAQTYPDVPGEITHSEVRREFDNERDSFHPEVRYRYQVDGRDFTGERVHFYGFGDGNARSAKEVIAKLPVGQRVAVFYNPRDPGNAALQRMLDGRLLFLPLLLLPFNLIMVAGWIWVARRLAGVSSLPLRRESDRWLVLPTNGQPLIVALIASGVLSIVAMFVVGFGGWSEDLSVMITVWATVIVLSIMAFRHTRSLVLREPPVLVLDDALETVTWPSSTNTPELSLPRSRLLGVEIDDLPQIENDQQAWDFSILLSFNDDNGQPAKRLVLKTTSGTEAAALADWLDDWVGRSAKQDSDRLEQNG
;
A
#
# COMPACT_ATOMS: atom_id res chain seq x y z
N MET A 1 1.84 -15.00 -39.64
CA MET A 1 0.54 -14.47 -40.10
C MET A 1 0.26 -13.29 -39.20
N SER A 2 0.42 -12.05 -39.69
CA SER A 2 0.14 -10.84 -38.90
C SER A 2 -1.36 -10.79 -38.61
N VAL A 3 -1.75 -10.86 -37.34
CA VAL A 3 -3.15 -10.67 -36.95
C VAL A 3 -3.45 -9.18 -37.12
N ASP A 4 -4.47 -8.85 -37.92
CA ASP A 4 -4.97 -7.49 -38.06
C ASP A 4 -5.27 -6.92 -36.66
N ALA A 5 -4.77 -5.73 -36.34
CA ALA A 5 -4.90 -5.11 -35.02
C ALA A 5 -6.36 -5.07 -34.54
N THR A 6 -7.32 -5.00 -35.46
CA THR A 6 -8.76 -5.08 -35.19
C THR A 6 -9.22 -6.45 -34.66
N THR A 7 -8.57 -7.53 -35.09
CA THR A 7 -8.86 -8.91 -34.69
C THR A 7 -8.24 -9.23 -33.33
N ALA A 8 -7.02 -8.73 -33.07
CA ALA A 8 -6.41 -8.77 -31.74
C ALA A 8 -7.28 -8.00 -30.72
N ARG A 9 -7.74 -6.78 -31.07
CA ARG A 9 -8.68 -5.96 -30.26
C ARG A 9 -9.98 -6.69 -29.90
N ARG A 10 -10.52 -7.54 -30.79
CA ARG A 10 -11.75 -8.34 -30.52
C ARG A 10 -11.50 -9.55 -29.63
N ARG A 11 -10.34 -10.19 -29.72
CA ARG A 11 -10.02 -11.44 -29.02
C ARG A 11 -9.87 -11.25 -27.50
N PHE A 12 -9.47 -10.06 -27.04
CA PHE A 12 -9.32 -9.75 -25.62
C PHE A 12 -10.61 -9.33 -24.90
N ARG A 13 -11.75 -9.32 -25.59
CA ARG A 13 -13.06 -9.30 -24.95
C ARG A 13 -13.39 -10.70 -24.41
N SER A 14 -12.86 -11.04 -23.25
CA SER A 14 -13.30 -12.19 -22.45
C SER A 14 -14.84 -12.25 -22.33
N SER A 15 -15.40 -13.46 -22.28
CA SER A 15 -16.86 -13.65 -22.22
C SER A 15 -17.46 -12.84 -21.07
N ARG A 16 -18.48 -12.01 -21.37
CA ARG A 16 -19.07 -11.06 -20.41
C ARG A 16 -19.61 -11.74 -19.14
N ARG A 17 -19.87 -13.06 -19.17
CA ARG A 17 -20.41 -13.85 -18.06
C ARG A 17 -19.36 -14.33 -17.06
N GLU A 18 -18.22 -14.87 -17.51
CA GLU A 18 -17.12 -15.26 -16.61
C GLU A 18 -16.52 -14.04 -15.90
N TRP A 19 -16.56 -12.88 -16.57
CA TRP A 19 -16.14 -11.60 -16.04
C TRP A 19 -17.00 -11.07 -14.89
N ILE A 20 -18.33 -11.20 -14.98
CA ILE A 20 -19.26 -10.68 -13.95
C ILE A 20 -19.24 -11.56 -12.69
N LEU A 21 -19.10 -12.88 -12.84
CA LEU A 21 -19.07 -13.81 -11.71
C LEU A 21 -17.77 -13.69 -10.90
N GLY A 22 -16.61 -13.59 -11.56
CA GLY A 22 -15.32 -13.39 -10.88
C GLY A 22 -15.14 -12.00 -10.26
N SER A 23 -15.63 -10.94 -10.93
CA SER A 23 -15.53 -9.56 -10.41
C SER A 23 -16.49 -9.28 -9.25
N GLY A 24 -17.70 -9.86 -9.28
CA GLY A 24 -18.66 -9.75 -8.18
C GLY A 24 -18.15 -10.42 -6.90
N PHE A 25 -17.59 -11.62 -7.02
CA PHE A 25 -16.97 -12.32 -5.89
C PHE A 25 -15.81 -11.52 -5.29
N GLY A 26 -14.91 -11.00 -6.14
CA GLY A 26 -13.78 -10.18 -5.69
C GLY A 26 -14.21 -8.90 -4.97
N ALA A 27 -15.28 -8.24 -5.44
CA ALA A 27 -15.80 -7.03 -4.80
C ALA A 27 -16.41 -7.32 -3.41
N VAL A 28 -17.20 -8.39 -3.29
CA VAL A 28 -17.77 -8.82 -1.99
C VAL A 28 -16.65 -9.20 -1.03
N TRP A 29 -15.64 -9.94 -1.48
CA TRP A 29 -14.48 -10.28 -0.67
C TRP A 29 -13.71 -9.06 -0.19
N LEU A 30 -13.47 -8.07 -1.07
CA LEU A 30 -12.79 -6.82 -0.70
C LEU A 30 -13.58 -6.02 0.33
N LEU A 31 -14.92 -5.99 0.22
CA LEU A 31 -15.79 -5.36 1.23
C LEU A 31 -15.67 -6.05 2.58
N LEU A 32 -15.70 -7.39 2.62
CA LEU A 32 -15.53 -8.16 3.86
C LEU A 32 -14.15 -7.93 4.48
N TRP A 33 -13.08 -7.97 3.68
CA TRP A 33 -11.72 -7.65 4.12
C TRP A 33 -11.62 -6.23 4.70
N SER A 34 -12.26 -5.26 4.05
CA SER A 34 -12.28 -3.87 4.51
C SER A 34 -13.04 -3.72 5.82
N ALA A 35 -14.21 -4.35 5.95
CA ALA A 35 -15.00 -4.33 7.17
C ALA A 35 -14.23 -4.94 8.35
N PHE A 36 -13.55 -6.06 8.13
CA PHE A 36 -12.70 -6.69 9.14
C PHE A 36 -11.54 -5.77 9.55
N THR A 37 -10.79 -5.23 8.59
CA THR A 37 -9.64 -4.36 8.87
C THR A 37 -10.06 -3.09 9.62
N LEU A 38 -11.10 -2.41 9.14
CA LEU A 38 -11.63 -1.18 9.74
C LEU A 38 -12.22 -1.40 11.14
N MET A 39 -12.75 -2.59 11.44
CA MET A 39 -13.19 -2.93 12.79
C MET A 39 -12.02 -2.85 13.78
N PHE A 40 -10.86 -3.43 13.43
CA PHE A 40 -9.68 -3.38 14.29
C PHE A 40 -9.07 -1.97 14.32
N ASP A 41 -9.02 -1.25 13.21
CA ASP A 41 -8.59 0.15 13.20
C ASP A 41 -9.48 1.01 14.13
N GLY A 42 -10.80 0.82 14.06
CA GLY A 42 -11.76 1.49 14.94
C GLY A 42 -11.54 1.17 16.42
N MET A 43 -11.26 -0.09 16.74
CA MET A 43 -10.89 -0.50 18.10
C MET A 43 -9.60 0.19 18.56
N ILE A 44 -8.55 0.21 17.73
CA ILE A 44 -7.27 0.87 18.05
C ILE A 44 -7.49 2.36 18.30
N VAL A 45 -8.25 3.05 17.44
CA VAL A 45 -8.56 4.47 17.59
C VAL A 45 -9.34 4.71 18.88
N TYR A 46 -10.35 3.88 19.18
CA TYR A 46 -11.13 3.97 20.40
C TYR A 46 -10.27 3.82 21.67
N PHE A 47 -9.41 2.80 21.72
CA PHE A 47 -8.51 2.60 22.86
C PHE A 47 -7.46 3.71 22.99
N SER A 48 -6.90 4.16 21.87
CA SER A 48 -5.93 5.26 21.84
C SER A 48 -6.57 6.56 22.34
N ALA A 49 -7.77 6.90 21.86
CA ALA A 49 -8.52 8.08 22.30
C ALA A 49 -8.86 8.01 23.79
N THR A 50 -9.29 6.85 24.28
CA THR A 50 -9.59 6.64 25.70
C THR A 50 -8.35 6.86 26.57
N THR A 51 -7.20 6.35 26.13
CA THR A 51 -5.92 6.48 26.86
C THR A 51 -5.39 7.92 26.84
N LEU A 52 -5.54 8.62 25.72
CA LEU A 52 -5.16 10.03 25.61
C LEU A 52 -6.04 10.92 26.48
N LEU A 53 -7.36 10.67 26.53
CA LEU A 53 -8.27 11.39 27.44
C LEU A 53 -7.90 11.13 28.90
N ALA A 54 -7.56 9.88 29.25
CA ALA A 54 -7.15 9.50 30.59
C ALA A 54 -5.89 10.22 31.10
N GLN A 55 -5.07 10.81 30.22
CA GLN A 55 -3.94 11.66 30.64
C GLN A 55 -4.39 12.87 31.48
N THR A 56 -5.61 13.36 31.24
CA THR A 56 -6.17 14.53 31.93
C THR A 56 -6.95 14.19 33.20
N TYR A 57 -7.11 12.90 33.51
CA TYR A 57 -7.92 12.48 34.65
C TYR A 57 -7.21 12.78 35.98
N PRO A 58 -7.94 13.29 36.98
CA PRO A 58 -7.41 13.49 38.32
C PRO A 58 -7.06 12.16 38.99
N ASP A 59 -6.14 12.22 39.97
CA ASP A 59 -5.77 11.10 40.82
C ASP A 59 -6.22 11.27 42.27
N VAL A 60 -6.49 10.14 42.94
CA VAL A 60 -6.75 10.03 44.38
C VAL A 60 -5.94 8.88 44.97
N PRO A 61 -5.58 8.94 46.27
CA PRO A 61 -4.97 7.81 46.94
C PRO A 61 -5.98 6.66 47.05
N GLY A 62 -5.56 5.45 46.67
CA GLY A 62 -6.28 4.21 46.86
C GLY A 62 -5.41 3.14 47.50
N GLU A 63 -5.99 1.98 47.77
CA GLU A 63 -5.33 0.84 48.40
C GLU A 63 -5.65 -0.45 47.66
N ILE A 64 -4.62 -1.25 47.38
CA ILE A 64 -4.79 -2.57 46.77
C ILE A 64 -5.42 -3.53 47.79
N THR A 65 -6.57 -4.09 47.45
CA THR A 65 -7.31 -5.06 48.28
C THR A 65 -7.12 -6.51 47.83
N HIS A 66 -6.76 -6.73 46.57
CA HIS A 66 -6.48 -8.05 46.01
C HIS A 66 -5.43 -7.93 44.90
N SER A 67 -4.51 -8.89 44.81
CA SER A 67 -3.45 -8.91 43.81
C SER A 67 -2.95 -10.34 43.62
N GLU A 68 -3.33 -10.98 42.52
CA GLU A 68 -2.97 -12.36 42.22
C GLU A 68 -2.78 -12.55 40.70
N VAL A 69 -1.98 -13.53 40.29
CA VAL A 69 -1.92 -13.94 38.88
C VAL A 69 -2.90 -15.08 38.68
N ARG A 70 -4.01 -14.80 38.00
CA ARG A 70 -4.98 -15.83 37.60
C ARG A 70 -4.42 -16.62 36.43
N ARG A 71 -4.41 -17.94 36.56
CA ARG A 71 -4.11 -18.87 35.46
C ARG A 71 -5.41 -19.40 34.88
N GLU A 72 -5.59 -19.23 33.58
CA GLU A 72 -6.69 -19.82 32.84
C GLU A 72 -6.14 -20.97 31.99
N PHE A 73 -6.69 -22.16 32.20
CA PHE A 73 -6.32 -23.36 31.47
C PHE A 73 -7.14 -23.41 30.17
N ASP A 74 -6.48 -23.26 29.04
CA ASP A 74 -7.03 -23.58 27.72
C ASP A 74 -6.25 -24.78 27.13
N ASN A 75 -6.94 -25.61 26.35
CA ASN A 75 -6.44 -26.89 25.84
C ASN A 75 -5.18 -26.77 24.95
N GLU A 76 -4.82 -25.55 24.54
CA GLU A 76 -3.66 -25.27 23.68
C GLU A 76 -2.57 -24.41 24.35
N ARG A 77 -2.89 -23.64 25.41
CA ARG A 77 -1.93 -22.77 26.12
C ARG A 77 -2.48 -22.25 27.46
N ASP A 78 -1.67 -22.35 28.53
CA ASP A 78 -1.93 -21.65 29.80
C ASP A 78 -1.87 -20.12 29.59
N SER A 79 -2.96 -19.42 29.88
CA SER A 79 -2.99 -17.95 29.90
C SER A 79 -2.87 -17.45 31.33
N PHE A 80 -2.14 -16.35 31.54
CA PHE A 80 -1.88 -15.79 32.87
C PHE A 80 -2.25 -14.32 32.88
N HIS A 81 -3.21 -13.94 33.72
CA HIS A 81 -3.73 -12.58 33.80
C HIS A 81 -3.49 -12.00 35.19
N PRO A 82 -2.99 -10.75 35.32
CA PRO A 82 -2.96 -10.08 36.61
C PRO A 82 -4.38 -9.70 37.01
N GLU A 83 -4.83 -10.23 38.15
CA GLU A 83 -6.09 -9.87 38.78
C GLU A 83 -5.78 -8.96 39.96
N VAL A 84 -6.15 -7.68 39.84
CA VAL A 84 -5.95 -6.67 40.88
C VAL A 84 -7.31 -6.10 41.24
N ARG A 85 -7.57 -5.90 42.54
CA ARG A 85 -8.68 -5.05 43.01
C ARG A 85 -8.14 -4.02 43.96
N TYR A 86 -8.74 -2.84 43.93
CA TYR A 86 -8.38 -1.72 44.78
C TYR A 86 -9.60 -0.93 45.20
N ARG A 87 -9.48 -0.23 46.33
CA ARG A 87 -10.49 0.70 46.84
C ARG A 87 -9.95 2.13 46.83
N TYR A 88 -10.83 3.09 46.58
CA TYR A 88 -10.52 4.51 46.56
C TYR A 88 -11.77 5.32 46.90
N GLN A 89 -11.58 6.58 47.29
CA GLN A 89 -12.67 7.46 47.69
C GLN A 89 -12.65 8.73 46.84
N VAL A 90 -13.82 9.08 46.30
CA VAL A 90 -14.02 10.33 45.54
C VAL A 90 -15.19 11.07 46.18
N ASP A 91 -14.97 12.32 46.57
CA ASP A 91 -15.97 13.17 47.23
C ASP A 91 -16.69 12.50 48.41
N GLY A 92 -15.96 11.72 49.22
CA GLY A 92 -16.48 11.02 50.38
C GLY A 92 -17.22 9.71 50.08
N ARG A 93 -17.35 9.31 48.81
CA ARG A 93 -17.98 8.06 48.40
C ARG A 93 -16.94 6.99 48.05
N ASP A 94 -17.14 5.79 48.58
CA ASP A 94 -16.25 4.65 48.32
C ASP A 94 -16.53 4.03 46.95
N PHE A 95 -15.45 3.72 46.24
CA PHE A 95 -15.44 3.03 44.96
C PHE A 95 -14.41 1.89 44.99
N THR A 96 -14.65 0.89 44.15
CA THR A 96 -13.71 -0.20 43.88
C THR A 96 -13.39 -0.25 42.40
N GLY A 97 -12.17 -0.61 42.06
CA GLY A 97 -11.76 -0.82 40.68
C GLY A 97 -10.89 -2.06 40.54
N GLU A 98 -10.77 -2.53 39.30
CA GLU A 98 -10.04 -3.75 38.96
C GLU A 98 -9.08 -3.57 37.78
N ARG A 99 -8.99 -2.36 37.23
CA ARG A 99 -8.26 -2.09 36.00
C ARG A 99 -6.86 -1.58 36.30
N VAL A 100 -5.86 -2.22 35.70
CA VAL A 100 -4.50 -1.68 35.71
C VAL A 100 -4.38 -0.54 34.70
N HIS A 101 -4.93 -0.70 33.49
CA HIS A 101 -4.91 0.29 32.41
C HIS A 101 -6.32 0.65 31.93
N PHE A 102 -6.48 1.84 31.32
CA PHE A 102 -7.74 2.28 30.71
C PHE A 102 -8.11 1.55 29.40
N TYR A 103 -7.21 0.73 28.85
CA TYR A 103 -7.44 -0.11 27.68
C TYR A 103 -7.36 -1.61 28.05
N GLY A 104 -8.15 -2.44 27.36
CA GLY A 104 -8.41 -3.83 27.74
C GLY A 104 -7.58 -4.88 27.01
N PHE A 105 -6.33 -4.59 26.67
CA PHE A 105 -5.44 -5.63 26.13
C PHE A 105 -4.94 -6.47 27.31
N GLY A 106 -5.51 -7.66 27.48
CA GLY A 106 -5.09 -8.59 28.53
C GLY A 106 -3.60 -8.88 28.43
N ASP A 107 -2.92 -8.91 29.57
CA ASP A 107 -1.54 -9.38 29.63
C ASP A 107 -1.55 -10.88 29.29
N GLY A 108 -1.15 -11.22 28.06
CA GLY A 108 -1.17 -12.61 27.57
C GLY A 108 0.08 -13.41 27.94
N ASN A 109 0.98 -12.87 28.76
CA ASN A 109 2.26 -13.50 29.09
C ASN A 109 2.47 -13.59 30.61
N ALA A 110 2.73 -14.81 31.10
CA ALA A 110 2.97 -15.13 32.50
C ALA A 110 4.05 -14.27 33.17
N ARG A 111 5.11 -13.90 32.42
CA ARG A 111 6.17 -13.04 32.95
C ARG A 111 5.64 -11.62 33.20
N SER A 112 4.92 -11.05 32.24
CA SER A 112 4.33 -9.72 32.34
C SER A 112 3.34 -9.63 33.49
N ALA A 113 2.43 -10.61 33.61
CA ALA A 113 1.45 -10.65 34.69
C ALA A 113 2.12 -10.70 36.08
N LYS A 114 3.16 -11.53 36.25
CA LYS A 114 3.91 -11.62 37.51
C LYS A 114 4.64 -10.34 37.85
N GLU A 115 5.24 -9.66 36.87
CA GLU A 115 5.93 -8.39 37.08
C GLU A 115 4.99 -7.27 37.50
N VAL A 116 3.77 -7.23 36.95
CA VAL A 116 2.71 -6.28 37.35
C VAL A 116 2.27 -6.55 38.80
N ILE A 117 1.93 -7.80 39.13
CA ILE A 117 1.49 -8.17 40.50
C ILE A 117 2.60 -7.94 41.53
N ALA A 118 3.87 -8.20 41.19
CA ALA A 118 5.00 -7.94 42.08
C ALA A 118 5.15 -6.46 42.44
N LYS A 119 4.71 -5.54 41.57
CA LYS A 119 4.72 -4.09 41.81
C LYS A 119 3.50 -3.60 42.59
N LEU A 120 2.46 -4.44 42.75
CA LEU A 120 1.16 -4.10 43.33
C LEU A 120 0.78 -5.04 44.49
N PRO A 121 1.59 -5.21 45.56
CA PRO A 121 1.20 -6.01 46.72
C PRO A 121 -0.07 -5.48 47.42
N VAL A 122 -0.82 -6.40 48.02
CA VAL A 122 -1.99 -6.08 48.85
C VAL A 122 -1.60 -5.16 50.02
N GLY A 123 -2.44 -4.16 50.30
CA GLY A 123 -2.22 -3.14 51.33
C GLY A 123 -1.34 -1.96 50.88
N GLN A 124 -0.77 -2.01 49.66
CA GLN A 124 -0.02 -0.89 49.13
C GLN A 124 -0.94 0.29 48.80
N ARG A 125 -0.52 1.50 49.19
CA ARG A 125 -1.14 2.74 48.74
C ARG A 125 -0.64 3.11 47.35
N VAL A 126 -1.58 3.33 46.43
CA VAL A 126 -1.31 3.63 45.02
C VAL A 126 -2.14 4.84 44.58
N ALA A 127 -1.68 5.54 43.55
CA ALA A 127 -2.51 6.56 42.89
C ALA A 127 -3.54 5.86 42.00
N VAL A 128 -4.81 6.26 42.14
CA VAL A 128 -5.92 5.79 41.31
C VAL A 128 -6.38 6.94 40.46
N PHE A 129 -6.29 6.79 39.14
CA PHE A 129 -6.78 7.78 38.18
C PHE A 129 -8.24 7.45 37.86
N TYR A 130 -9.14 8.43 37.93
CA TYR A 130 -10.58 8.21 37.71
C TYR A 130 -11.16 9.21 36.72
N ASN A 131 -12.16 8.79 35.95
CA ASN A 131 -12.92 9.70 35.10
C ASN A 131 -13.81 10.60 35.98
N PRO A 132 -13.64 11.93 35.97
CA PRO A 132 -14.42 12.82 36.82
C PRO A 132 -15.91 12.87 36.45
N ARG A 133 -16.29 12.45 35.23
CA ARG A 133 -17.69 12.32 34.81
C ARG A 133 -18.31 10.98 35.19
N ASP A 134 -17.48 9.99 35.49
CA ASP A 134 -17.90 8.66 35.91
C ASP A 134 -16.84 8.07 36.84
N PRO A 135 -16.89 8.38 38.15
CA PRO A 135 -15.84 7.98 39.09
C PRO A 135 -15.66 6.47 39.22
N GLY A 136 -16.63 5.64 38.80
CA GLY A 136 -16.48 4.19 38.75
C GLY A 136 -15.51 3.71 37.66
N ASN A 137 -15.25 4.54 36.64
CA ASN A 137 -14.26 4.26 35.61
C ASN A 137 -12.89 4.78 36.05
N ALA A 138 -12.13 3.91 36.71
CA ALA A 138 -10.79 4.20 37.22
C ALA A 138 -9.77 3.14 36.79
N ALA A 139 -8.50 3.52 36.77
CA ALA A 139 -7.36 2.63 36.55
C ALA A 139 -6.12 3.05 37.35
N LEU A 140 -5.22 2.10 37.60
CA LEU A 140 -3.97 2.34 38.34
C LEU A 140 -2.88 3.02 37.50
N GLN A 141 -2.96 2.88 36.18
CA GLN A 141 -1.99 3.42 35.24
C GLN A 141 -2.70 4.13 34.09
N ARG A 142 -2.16 5.30 33.75
CA ARG A 142 -2.55 6.10 32.59
C ARG A 142 -1.44 6.24 31.55
N MET A 143 -0.28 5.60 31.70
CA MET A 143 0.84 5.80 30.77
C MET A 143 0.54 5.24 29.37
N LEU A 144 1.02 5.94 28.34
CA LEU A 144 1.06 5.44 26.97
C LEU A 144 2.14 4.36 26.90
N ASP A 145 1.77 3.14 26.52
CA ASP A 145 2.70 2.05 26.31
C ASP A 145 3.04 1.85 24.83
N GLY A 146 4.09 1.07 24.57
CA GLY A 146 4.44 0.66 23.21
C GLY A 146 3.36 -0.19 22.51
N ARG A 147 2.46 -0.85 23.26
CA ARG A 147 1.44 -1.73 22.68
C ARG A 147 0.49 -0.97 21.77
N LEU A 148 0.18 0.29 22.11
CA LEU A 148 -0.61 1.19 21.25
C LEU A 148 0.03 1.44 19.88
N LEU A 149 1.37 1.44 19.79
CA LEU A 149 2.10 1.59 18.53
C LEU A 149 2.37 0.26 17.82
N PHE A 150 2.34 -0.86 18.53
CA PHE A 150 2.50 -2.19 17.96
C PHE A 150 1.29 -2.63 17.14
N LEU A 151 0.06 -2.34 17.58
CA LEU A 151 -1.15 -2.78 16.87
C LEU A 151 -1.30 -2.14 15.46
N PRO A 152 -1.08 -0.84 15.25
CA PRO A 152 -1.05 -0.26 13.91
C PRO A 152 0.09 -0.84 13.05
N LEU A 153 1.22 -1.23 13.65
CA LEU A 153 2.34 -1.85 12.93
C LEU A 153 1.93 -3.23 12.39
N LEU A 154 1.21 -4.01 13.21
CA LEU A 154 0.62 -5.29 12.85
C LEU A 154 -0.43 -5.15 11.73
N LEU A 155 -1.28 -4.11 11.79
CA LEU A 155 -2.34 -3.89 10.78
C LEU A 155 -1.87 -3.22 9.50
N LEU A 156 -0.65 -2.65 9.47
CA LEU A 156 -0.12 -1.96 8.29
C LEU A 156 -0.26 -2.78 6.99
N PRO A 157 0.19 -4.05 6.89
CA PRO A 157 0.06 -4.81 5.65
C PRO A 157 -1.41 -5.04 5.24
N PHE A 158 -2.33 -5.20 6.19
CA PHE A 158 -3.76 -5.38 5.91
C PHE A 158 -4.38 -4.12 5.31
N ASN A 159 -4.02 -2.96 5.86
CA ASN A 159 -4.40 -1.65 5.35
C ASN A 159 -3.83 -1.39 3.95
N LEU A 160 -2.57 -1.77 3.69
CA LEU A 160 -1.96 -1.65 2.36
C LEU A 160 -2.67 -2.51 1.31
N ILE A 161 -3.01 -3.75 1.65
CA ILE A 161 -3.79 -4.65 0.78
C ILE A 161 -5.17 -4.04 0.49
N MET A 162 -5.85 -3.53 1.53
CA MET A 162 -7.16 -2.89 1.39
C MET A 162 -7.09 -1.68 0.44
N VAL A 163 -6.16 -0.75 0.67
CA VAL A 163 -5.99 0.46 -0.17
C VAL A 163 -5.61 0.07 -1.60
N ALA A 164 -4.69 -0.87 -1.79
CA ALA A 164 -4.33 -1.37 -3.12
C ALA A 164 -5.53 -1.97 -3.85
N GLY A 165 -6.36 -2.75 -3.15
CA GLY A 165 -7.61 -3.32 -3.69
C GLY A 165 -8.58 -2.23 -4.16
N TRP A 166 -8.81 -1.20 -3.34
CA TRP A 166 -9.71 -0.10 -3.71
C TRP A 166 -9.15 0.79 -4.83
N ILE A 167 -7.84 1.06 -4.86
CA ILE A 167 -7.19 1.76 -5.97
C ILE A 167 -7.37 0.96 -7.26
N TRP A 168 -7.19 -0.37 -7.20
CA TRP A 168 -7.40 -1.24 -8.35
C TRP A 168 -8.85 -1.20 -8.84
N VAL A 169 -9.84 -1.28 -7.94
CA VAL A 169 -11.27 -1.15 -8.28
C VAL A 169 -11.56 0.22 -8.91
N ALA A 170 -11.08 1.30 -8.31
CA ALA A 170 -11.30 2.66 -8.79
C ALA A 170 -10.70 2.88 -10.19
N ARG A 171 -9.45 2.45 -10.41
CA ARG A 171 -8.79 2.50 -11.74
C ARG A 171 -9.55 1.68 -12.77
N ARG A 172 -10.06 0.51 -12.37
CA ARG A 172 -10.85 -0.37 -13.24
C ARG A 172 -12.19 0.24 -13.62
N LEU A 173 -12.90 0.87 -12.68
CA LEU A 173 -14.16 1.57 -12.94
C LEU A 173 -13.95 2.83 -13.80
N ALA A 174 -12.84 3.52 -13.60
CA ALA A 174 -12.47 4.70 -14.40
C ALA A 174 -11.90 4.36 -15.78
N GLY A 175 -11.65 3.07 -16.09
CA GLY A 175 -11.02 2.65 -17.33
C GLY A 175 -9.58 3.16 -17.51
N VAL A 176 -8.92 3.58 -16.43
CA VAL A 176 -7.59 4.19 -16.48
C VAL A 176 -6.54 3.09 -16.56
N SER A 177 -5.90 2.96 -17.72
CA SER A 177 -4.68 2.18 -17.89
C SER A 177 -3.47 3.03 -17.50
N SER A 178 -2.57 2.48 -16.69
CA SER A 178 -1.28 3.10 -16.45
C SER A 178 -0.40 2.85 -17.67
N LEU A 179 -0.31 3.81 -18.57
CA LEU A 179 0.61 3.75 -19.70
C LEU A 179 2.03 4.09 -19.22
N PRO A 180 3.08 3.45 -19.76
CA PRO A 180 4.47 3.76 -19.43
C PRO A 180 4.93 5.03 -20.17
N LEU A 181 4.17 6.13 -20.02
CA LEU A 181 4.39 7.41 -20.67
C LEU A 181 4.79 8.45 -19.62
N ARG A 182 5.84 9.22 -19.91
CA ARG A 182 6.24 10.40 -19.16
C ARG A 182 6.22 11.60 -20.09
N ARG A 183 5.60 12.69 -19.66
CA ARG A 183 5.64 13.97 -20.39
C ARG A 183 6.77 14.84 -19.84
N GLU A 184 7.66 15.28 -20.71
CA GLU A 184 8.70 16.27 -20.43
C GLU A 184 8.50 17.47 -21.36
N SER A 185 7.79 18.50 -20.85
CA SER A 185 7.39 19.69 -21.63
C SER A 185 6.61 19.31 -22.90
N ASP A 186 7.27 19.34 -24.06
CA ASP A 186 6.72 19.07 -25.39
C ASP A 186 7.09 17.69 -25.92
N ARG A 187 7.67 16.82 -25.08
CA ARG A 187 8.06 15.46 -25.46
C ARG A 187 7.33 14.42 -24.64
N TRP A 188 6.88 13.37 -25.31
CA TRP A 188 6.43 12.14 -24.67
C TRP A 188 7.54 11.09 -24.72
N LEU A 189 7.87 10.58 -23.55
CA LEU A 189 8.86 9.53 -23.35
C LEU A 189 8.14 8.22 -23.05
N VAL A 190 8.29 7.24 -23.92
CA VAL A 190 7.87 5.86 -23.64
C VAL A 190 8.98 5.18 -22.87
N LEU A 191 8.68 4.70 -21.66
CA LEU A 191 9.64 4.07 -20.77
C LEU A 191 9.53 2.53 -20.85
N PRO A 192 10.63 1.79 -20.62
CA PRO A 192 10.61 0.33 -20.67
C PRO A 192 9.85 -0.27 -19.49
N THR A 193 9.87 0.39 -18.32
CA THR A 193 9.10 -0.02 -17.15
C THR A 193 8.22 1.11 -16.66
N ASN A 194 7.01 0.76 -16.22
CA ASN A 194 6.09 1.68 -15.56
C ASN A 194 6.45 1.85 -14.07
N GLY A 195 7.74 1.82 -13.70
CA GLY A 195 8.18 1.75 -12.32
C GLY A 195 7.48 2.81 -11.46
N GLN A 196 6.63 2.37 -10.52
CA GLN A 196 5.90 3.26 -9.61
C GLN A 196 6.66 3.29 -8.27
N PRO A 197 7.51 4.30 -8.00
CA PRO A 197 8.33 4.32 -6.79
C PRO A 197 7.48 4.26 -5.52
N LEU A 198 6.25 4.79 -5.59
CA LEU A 198 5.27 4.73 -4.52
C LEU A 198 4.86 3.28 -4.21
N ILE A 199 4.57 2.44 -5.22
CA ILE A 199 4.21 1.03 -5.00
C ILE A 199 5.36 0.30 -4.30
N VAL A 200 6.60 0.52 -4.73
CA VAL A 200 7.78 -0.10 -4.11
C VAL A 200 7.92 0.33 -2.65
N ALA A 201 7.71 1.62 -2.34
CA ALA A 201 7.74 2.11 -0.98
C ALA A 201 6.66 1.49 -0.08
N LEU A 202 5.44 1.33 -0.61
CA LEU A 202 4.34 0.69 0.11
C LEU A 202 4.64 -0.79 0.38
N ILE A 203 5.10 -1.55 -0.63
CA ILE A 203 5.50 -2.96 -0.46
C ILE A 203 6.63 -3.06 0.58
N ALA A 204 7.66 -2.21 0.48
CA ALA A 204 8.76 -2.17 1.43
C ALA A 204 8.24 -1.92 2.86
N SER A 205 7.32 -0.96 3.05
CA SER A 205 6.75 -0.67 4.37
C SER A 205 6.00 -1.86 4.98
N GLY A 206 5.23 -2.60 4.16
CA GLY A 206 4.51 -3.79 4.62
C GLY A 206 5.43 -4.97 4.96
N VAL A 207 6.49 -5.18 4.18
CA VAL A 207 7.49 -6.21 4.48
C VAL A 207 8.26 -5.84 5.75
N LEU A 208 8.70 -4.58 5.86
CA LEU A 208 9.43 -4.08 7.03
C LEU A 208 8.58 -4.13 8.29
N SER A 209 7.27 -3.86 8.23
CA SER A 209 6.40 -3.96 9.40
C SER A 209 6.23 -5.40 9.86
N ILE A 210 6.15 -6.37 8.95
CA ILE A 210 6.14 -7.80 9.30
C ILE A 210 7.46 -8.15 9.98
N VAL A 211 8.61 -7.82 9.38
CA VAL A 211 9.92 -8.11 9.99
C VAL A 211 10.04 -7.47 11.38
N ALA A 212 9.64 -6.20 11.52
CA ALA A 212 9.64 -5.49 12.79
C ALA A 212 8.73 -6.16 13.83
N MET A 213 7.55 -6.64 13.43
CA MET A 213 6.64 -7.39 14.32
C MET A 213 7.32 -8.63 14.90
N PHE A 214 8.05 -9.40 14.06
CA PHE A 214 8.79 -10.58 14.54
C PHE A 214 9.93 -10.16 15.48
N VAL A 215 10.69 -9.12 15.16
CA VAL A 215 11.77 -8.63 16.01
C VAL A 215 11.25 -8.21 17.39
N VAL A 216 10.16 -7.46 17.44
CA VAL A 216 9.54 -7.00 18.70
C VAL A 216 8.90 -8.16 19.46
N GLY A 217 8.20 -9.06 18.76
CA GLY A 217 7.50 -10.19 19.38
C GLY A 217 8.44 -11.25 19.95
N PHE A 218 9.52 -11.60 19.22
CA PHE A 218 10.50 -12.60 19.65
C PHE A 218 11.63 -12.00 20.51
N GLY A 219 11.92 -10.70 20.41
CA GLY A 219 12.96 -10.02 21.18
C GLY A 219 12.65 -9.80 22.66
N GLY A 220 11.51 -10.30 23.14
CA GLY A 220 10.97 -9.98 24.46
C GLY A 220 10.19 -8.67 24.36
N TRP A 221 8.86 -8.77 24.36
CA TRP A 221 7.93 -7.65 24.26
C TRP A 221 8.39 -6.44 25.08
N SER A 222 8.78 -5.36 24.41
CA SER A 222 9.13 -4.11 25.07
C SER A 222 7.89 -3.24 25.22
N GLU A 223 7.43 -3.04 26.45
CA GLU A 223 6.35 -2.09 26.76
C GLU A 223 6.81 -0.62 26.62
N ASP A 224 8.11 -0.40 26.42
CA ASP A 224 8.73 0.91 26.27
C ASP A 224 8.31 1.58 24.96
N LEU A 225 7.68 2.74 25.11
CA LEU A 225 7.25 3.61 24.02
C LEU A 225 8.42 4.04 23.11
N SER A 226 9.60 4.27 23.68
CA SER A 226 10.79 4.75 22.97
C SER A 226 11.29 3.72 21.95
N VAL A 227 11.22 2.43 22.31
CA VAL A 227 11.58 1.33 21.42
C VAL A 227 10.62 1.31 20.22
N MET A 228 9.31 1.45 20.47
CA MET A 228 8.33 1.46 19.39
C MET A 228 8.45 2.68 18.48
N ILE A 229 8.72 3.87 19.03
CA ILE A 229 9.01 5.06 18.22
C ILE A 229 10.21 4.81 17.31
N THR A 230 11.27 4.16 17.82
CA THR A 230 12.47 3.83 17.05
C THR A 230 12.16 2.82 15.94
N VAL A 231 11.33 1.82 16.21
CA VAL A 231 10.86 0.85 15.21
C VAL A 231 10.11 1.56 14.09
N TRP A 232 9.14 2.41 14.43
CA TRP A 232 8.38 3.19 13.45
C TRP A 232 9.26 4.11 12.62
N ALA A 233 10.18 4.84 13.26
CA ALA A 233 11.14 5.69 12.57
C ALA A 233 11.98 4.89 11.57
N THR A 234 12.43 3.69 11.97
CA THR A 234 13.22 2.80 11.09
C THR A 234 12.41 2.34 9.88
N VAL A 235 11.16 1.89 10.08
CA VAL A 235 10.27 1.47 8.99
C VAL A 235 10.03 2.62 8.01
N ILE A 236 9.77 3.83 8.52
CA ILE A 236 9.53 5.03 7.70
C ILE A 236 10.78 5.42 6.92
N VAL A 237 11.94 5.51 7.57
CA VAL A 237 13.20 5.89 6.93
C VAL A 237 13.57 4.90 5.82
N LEU A 238 13.51 3.60 6.08
CA LEU A 238 13.82 2.57 5.09
C LEU A 238 12.83 2.59 3.92
N SER A 239 11.55 2.86 4.17
CA SER A 239 10.53 3.00 3.12
C SER A 239 10.79 4.25 2.25
N ILE A 240 11.20 5.36 2.85
CA ILE A 240 11.63 6.57 2.13
C ILE A 240 12.91 6.31 1.33
N MET A 241 13.87 5.58 1.88
CA MET A 241 15.07 5.18 1.16
C MET A 241 14.74 4.31 -0.06
N ALA A 242 13.85 3.32 0.09
CA ALA A 242 13.36 2.50 -1.02
C ALA A 242 12.69 3.37 -2.09
N PHE A 243 11.81 4.30 -1.70
CA PHE A 243 11.20 5.27 -2.62
C PHE A 243 12.25 6.08 -3.38
N ARG A 244 13.22 6.68 -2.68
CA ARG A 244 14.24 7.54 -3.30
C ARG A 244 15.16 6.74 -4.22
N HIS A 245 15.54 5.54 -3.81
CA HIS A 245 16.36 4.63 -4.61
C HIS A 245 15.64 4.27 -5.91
N THR A 246 14.41 3.76 -5.83
CA THR A 246 13.65 3.41 -7.04
C THR A 246 13.30 4.62 -7.89
N ARG A 247 12.95 5.76 -7.29
CA ARG A 247 12.75 7.01 -8.03
C ARG A 247 14.01 7.42 -8.79
N SER A 248 15.19 7.24 -8.18
CA SER A 248 16.45 7.56 -8.86
C SER A 248 16.73 6.62 -10.03
N LEU A 249 16.36 5.34 -9.93
CA LEU A 249 16.49 4.38 -11.03
C LEU A 249 15.54 4.73 -12.17
N VAL A 250 14.26 4.98 -11.86
CA VAL A 250 13.22 5.33 -12.83
C VAL A 250 13.51 6.67 -13.54
N LEU A 251 14.19 7.62 -12.88
CA LEU A 251 14.62 8.86 -13.52
C LEU A 251 15.86 8.70 -14.41
N ARG A 252 16.65 7.63 -14.21
CA ARG A 252 17.84 7.32 -15.01
C ARG A 252 17.55 6.35 -16.16
N GLU A 253 16.36 5.74 -16.18
CA GLU A 253 15.96 4.84 -17.27
C GLU A 253 15.92 5.59 -18.60
N PRO A 254 16.70 5.14 -19.60
CA PRO A 254 16.64 5.74 -20.92
C PRO A 254 15.26 5.48 -21.54
N PRO A 255 14.66 6.48 -22.22
CA PRO A 255 13.41 6.27 -22.94
C PRO A 255 13.63 5.25 -24.07
N VAL A 256 12.61 4.45 -24.37
CA VAL A 256 12.61 3.54 -25.52
C VAL A 256 12.16 4.27 -26.79
N LEU A 257 11.26 5.24 -26.63
CA LEU A 257 10.75 6.08 -27.71
C LEU A 257 10.59 7.51 -27.20
N VAL A 258 11.03 8.47 -28.00
CA VAL A 258 10.82 9.90 -27.78
C VAL A 258 9.92 10.42 -28.89
N LEU A 259 8.77 10.96 -28.53
CA LEU A 259 7.83 11.60 -29.44
C LEU A 259 7.90 13.09 -29.15
N ASP A 260 8.40 13.88 -30.09
CA ASP A 260 8.52 15.33 -29.95
C ASP A 260 7.34 16.01 -30.65
N ASP A 261 6.46 16.64 -29.87
CA ASP A 261 5.27 17.33 -30.39
C ASP A 261 5.65 18.62 -31.14
N ALA A 262 6.76 19.27 -30.75
CA ALA A 262 7.21 20.53 -31.36
C ALA A 262 7.94 20.31 -32.70
N LEU A 263 8.72 19.23 -32.78
CA LEU A 263 9.47 18.88 -34.00
C LEU A 263 8.69 17.92 -34.92
N GLU A 264 7.56 17.39 -34.47
CA GLU A 264 6.80 16.34 -35.15
C GLU A 264 7.71 15.13 -35.52
N THR A 265 8.63 14.77 -34.64
CA THR A 265 9.59 13.67 -34.87
C THR A 265 9.42 12.55 -33.86
N VAL A 266 9.66 11.33 -34.33
CA VAL A 266 9.77 10.14 -33.51
C VAL A 266 11.21 9.67 -33.51
N THR A 267 11.82 9.63 -32.33
CA THR A 267 13.21 9.23 -32.15
C THR A 267 13.27 7.96 -31.31
N TRP A 268 13.87 6.92 -31.88
CA TRP A 268 14.38 5.78 -31.13
C TRP A 268 15.82 6.11 -30.71
N PRO A 269 16.08 6.38 -29.42
CA PRO A 269 17.45 6.61 -28.96
C PRO A 269 18.30 5.35 -29.13
N SER A 270 19.62 5.55 -29.21
CA SER A 270 20.56 4.43 -29.33
C SER A 270 20.42 3.48 -28.13
N SER A 271 20.18 2.21 -28.42
CA SER A 271 20.16 1.14 -27.41
C SER A 271 21.27 0.14 -27.70
N THR A 272 21.61 -0.71 -26.73
CA THR A 272 22.72 -1.67 -26.77
C THR A 272 22.78 -2.49 -28.07
N ASN A 273 21.63 -2.74 -28.71
CA ASN A 273 21.51 -3.55 -29.92
C ASN A 273 20.99 -2.79 -31.15
N THR A 274 20.64 -1.50 -31.06
CA THR A 274 20.04 -0.78 -32.20
C THR A 274 20.51 0.68 -32.28
N PRO A 275 20.95 1.15 -33.46
CA PRO A 275 21.37 2.53 -33.65
C PRO A 275 20.20 3.51 -33.49
N GLU A 276 20.55 4.75 -33.17
CA GLU A 276 19.60 5.85 -33.10
C GLU A 276 18.91 6.04 -34.47
N LEU A 277 17.60 6.23 -34.45
CA LEU A 277 16.81 6.50 -35.65
C LEU A 277 15.79 7.57 -35.33
N SER A 278 15.84 8.68 -36.05
CA SER A 278 14.85 9.76 -35.95
C SER A 278 14.08 9.85 -37.26
N LEU A 279 12.75 9.82 -37.17
CA LEU A 279 11.87 9.87 -38.32
C LEU A 279 10.84 10.99 -38.17
N PRO A 280 10.54 11.74 -39.23
CA PRO A 280 9.42 12.67 -39.22
C PRO A 280 8.11 11.89 -39.14
N ARG A 281 7.14 12.44 -38.42
CA ARG A 281 5.82 11.84 -38.19
C ARG A 281 5.07 11.49 -39.46
N SER A 282 5.28 12.23 -40.55
CA SER A 282 4.68 11.98 -41.86
C SER A 282 5.07 10.64 -42.51
N ARG A 283 6.14 9.99 -42.05
CA ARG A 283 6.57 8.67 -42.54
C ARG A 283 5.96 7.50 -41.76
N LEU A 284 5.22 7.77 -40.70
CA LEU A 284 4.57 6.74 -39.89
C LEU A 284 3.30 6.25 -40.60
N LEU A 285 3.16 4.92 -40.68
CA LEU A 285 2.03 4.26 -41.34
C LEU A 285 0.96 3.80 -40.33
N GLY A 286 1.37 3.53 -39.08
CA GLY A 286 0.47 3.08 -38.02
C GLY A 286 1.16 2.19 -36.99
N VAL A 287 0.37 1.69 -36.03
CA VAL A 287 0.83 0.81 -34.94
C VAL A 287 0.30 -0.60 -35.15
N GLU A 288 1.17 -1.59 -35.01
CA GLU A 288 0.80 -3.01 -35.03
C GLU A 288 1.10 -3.67 -33.68
N ILE A 289 0.27 -4.64 -33.29
CA ILE A 289 0.51 -5.48 -32.11
C ILE A 289 0.71 -6.91 -32.62
N ASP A 290 1.87 -7.48 -32.33
CA ASP A 290 2.16 -8.88 -32.64
C ASP A 290 1.94 -9.73 -31.38
N ASP A 291 1.13 -10.79 -31.52
CA ASP A 291 0.71 -11.72 -30.47
C ASP A 291 1.44 -13.07 -30.54
N LEU A 292 2.57 -13.14 -31.26
CA LEU A 292 3.29 -14.39 -31.48
C LEU A 292 3.86 -14.96 -30.16
N PRO A 293 3.56 -16.24 -29.83
CA PRO A 293 4.21 -16.92 -28.71
C PRO A 293 5.68 -17.17 -29.04
N GLN A 294 6.59 -16.48 -28.35
CA GLN A 294 8.03 -16.75 -28.42
C GLN A 294 8.34 -17.89 -27.45
N ILE A 295 8.38 -19.13 -27.94
CA ILE A 295 8.90 -20.27 -27.17
C ILE A 295 10.43 -20.20 -27.25
N GLU A 296 11.06 -19.57 -26.26
CA GLU A 296 12.51 -19.60 -26.10
C GLU A 296 12.85 -20.12 -24.69
N ASN A 297 13.41 -21.33 -24.63
CA ASN A 297 13.99 -21.97 -23.44
C ASN A 297 13.11 -22.06 -22.17
N ASP A 298 12.04 -22.87 -22.18
CA ASP A 298 11.34 -23.44 -21.00
C ASP A 298 10.93 -22.45 -19.87
N GLN A 299 11.06 -21.15 -20.12
CA GLN A 299 10.62 -20.03 -19.31
C GLN A 299 9.78 -19.14 -20.21
N GLN A 300 8.48 -19.37 -20.13
CA GLN A 300 7.44 -18.63 -20.83
C GLN A 300 7.55 -17.15 -20.47
N ALA A 301 8.06 -16.31 -21.37
CA ALA A 301 8.18 -14.88 -21.14
C ALA A 301 7.76 -14.09 -22.39
N TRP A 302 6.94 -13.06 -22.16
CA TRP A 302 6.46 -11.99 -23.06
C TRP A 302 5.33 -12.37 -24.06
N ASP A 303 4.09 -11.99 -23.73
CA ASP A 303 2.88 -12.28 -24.54
C ASP A 303 2.53 -11.22 -25.62
N PHE A 304 3.06 -9.99 -25.57
CA PHE A 304 2.71 -8.93 -26.56
C PHE A 304 3.89 -8.04 -26.97
N SER A 305 4.07 -7.84 -28.28
CA SER A 305 5.06 -6.91 -28.85
C SER A 305 4.36 -5.80 -29.64
N ILE A 306 4.64 -4.54 -29.29
CA ILE A 306 4.10 -3.35 -29.97
C ILE A 306 5.14 -2.89 -31.00
N LEU A 307 4.75 -2.83 -32.28
CA LEU A 307 5.59 -2.39 -33.37
C LEU A 307 5.04 -1.11 -34.01
N LEU A 308 5.92 -0.18 -34.35
CA LEU A 308 5.58 0.98 -35.17
C LEU A 308 6.00 0.72 -36.61
N SER A 309 5.07 0.91 -37.54
CA SER A 309 5.29 0.75 -38.98
C SER A 309 5.57 2.11 -39.61
N PHE A 310 6.62 2.20 -40.43
CA PHE A 310 7.04 3.43 -41.10
C PHE A 310 7.64 3.14 -42.48
N ASN A 311 7.71 4.15 -43.34
CA ASN A 311 8.44 4.05 -44.61
C ASN A 311 9.93 4.34 -44.39
N ASP A 312 10.80 3.43 -44.84
CA ASP A 312 12.25 3.61 -44.86
C ASP A 312 12.67 4.72 -45.86
N ASP A 313 13.96 5.06 -45.91
CA ASP A 313 14.48 6.08 -46.82
C ASP A 313 14.25 5.76 -48.32
N ASN A 314 13.98 4.50 -48.65
CA ASN A 314 13.66 4.01 -50.00
C ASN A 314 12.15 3.89 -50.26
N GLY A 315 11.29 4.30 -49.30
CA GLY A 315 9.84 4.19 -49.41
C GLY A 315 9.29 2.79 -49.19
N GLN A 316 10.08 1.86 -48.64
CA GLN A 316 9.63 0.51 -48.29
C GLN A 316 9.05 0.47 -46.86
N PRO A 317 7.98 -0.30 -46.61
CA PRO A 317 7.41 -0.44 -45.28
C PRO A 317 8.38 -1.23 -44.38
N ALA A 318 8.87 -0.57 -43.34
CA ALA A 318 9.69 -1.12 -42.27
C ALA A 318 8.95 -1.09 -40.93
N LYS A 319 9.34 -1.97 -40.01
CA LYS A 319 8.73 -2.09 -38.68
C LYS A 319 9.81 -2.07 -37.61
N ARG A 320 9.57 -1.36 -36.52
CA ARG A 320 10.48 -1.35 -35.36
C ARG A 320 9.71 -1.56 -34.06
N LEU A 321 10.24 -2.44 -33.22
CA LEU A 321 9.71 -2.74 -31.91
C LEU A 321 9.77 -1.48 -31.02
N VAL A 322 8.66 -1.15 -30.38
CA VAL A 322 8.52 -0.05 -29.43
C VAL A 322 8.59 -0.57 -28.00
N LEU A 323 7.78 -1.57 -27.66
CA LEU A 323 7.73 -2.10 -26.30
C LEU A 323 7.23 -3.53 -26.31
N LYS A 324 7.73 -4.35 -25.37
CA LYS A 324 7.15 -5.66 -25.05
C LYS A 324 6.44 -5.55 -23.71
N THR A 325 5.21 -6.05 -23.61
CA THR A 325 4.44 -6.08 -22.35
C THR A 325 3.79 -7.44 -22.15
N THR A 326 3.56 -7.79 -20.88
CA THR A 326 2.82 -8.98 -20.47
C THR A 326 1.31 -8.71 -20.35
N SER A 327 0.88 -7.45 -20.43
CA SER A 327 -0.51 -7.05 -20.29
C SER A 327 -1.13 -6.66 -21.63
N GLY A 328 -2.04 -7.49 -22.15
CA GLY A 328 -2.76 -7.19 -23.39
C GLY A 328 -3.60 -5.90 -23.32
N THR A 329 -4.07 -5.51 -22.13
CA THR A 329 -4.76 -4.24 -21.93
C THR A 329 -3.83 -3.03 -21.99
N GLU A 330 -2.60 -3.16 -21.49
CA GLU A 330 -1.59 -2.11 -21.58
C GLU A 330 -1.09 -1.98 -23.03
N ALA A 331 -0.89 -3.12 -23.72
CA ALA A 331 -0.52 -3.16 -25.13
C ALA A 331 -1.56 -2.46 -26.01
N ALA A 332 -2.84 -2.78 -25.82
CA ALA A 332 -3.93 -2.17 -26.57
C ALA A 332 -4.05 -0.66 -26.29
N ALA A 333 -4.00 -0.26 -25.02
CA ALA A 333 -4.12 1.16 -24.67
C ALA A 333 -2.92 2.00 -25.16
N LEU A 334 -1.71 1.44 -25.12
CA LEU A 334 -0.52 2.12 -25.65
C LEU A 334 -0.58 2.20 -27.18
N ALA A 335 -1.04 1.14 -27.84
CA ALA A 335 -1.23 1.16 -29.29
C ALA A 335 -2.30 2.16 -29.72
N ASP A 336 -3.45 2.22 -29.03
CA ASP A 336 -4.51 3.19 -29.31
C ASP A 336 -4.04 4.63 -29.09
N TRP A 337 -3.25 4.88 -28.03
CA TRP A 337 -2.67 6.19 -27.77
C TRP A 337 -1.64 6.60 -28.83
N LEU A 338 -0.78 5.66 -29.26
CA LEU A 338 0.19 5.90 -30.32
C LEU A 338 -0.49 6.12 -31.68
N ASP A 339 -1.58 5.38 -31.97
CA ASP A 339 -2.36 5.54 -33.20
C ASP A 339 -3.06 6.91 -33.26
N ASP A 340 -3.63 7.37 -32.13
CA ASP A 340 -4.13 8.73 -31.97
C ASP A 340 -3.00 9.76 -32.19
N TRP A 341 -1.86 9.58 -31.53
CA TRP A 341 -0.71 10.46 -31.70
C TRP A 341 -0.20 10.47 -33.14
N VAL A 342 -0.22 9.35 -33.88
CA VAL A 342 0.15 9.30 -35.30
C VAL A 342 -0.91 10.01 -36.16
N GLY A 343 -2.20 9.89 -35.83
CA GLY A 343 -3.32 10.43 -36.61
C GLY A 343 -3.67 11.92 -36.42
N ARG A 344 -3.23 12.59 -35.35
CA ARG A 344 -3.48 14.04 -35.11
C ARG A 344 -2.97 14.96 -36.22
N SER A 345 -3.81 15.44 -37.13
CA SER A 345 -3.37 16.44 -38.11
C SER A 345 -2.94 17.75 -37.42
N ALA A 346 -1.90 18.44 -37.92
CA ALA A 346 -1.43 19.75 -37.43
C ALA A 346 -2.55 20.81 -37.29
N LYS A 347 -3.67 20.62 -37.99
CA LYS A 347 -4.87 21.47 -37.96
C LYS A 347 -5.72 21.32 -36.69
N GLN A 348 -5.54 20.25 -35.91
CA GLN A 348 -6.37 19.94 -34.75
C GLN A 348 -5.83 20.55 -33.44
N ASP A 349 -4.53 20.84 -33.38
CA ASP A 349 -3.90 21.55 -32.27
C ASP A 349 -4.05 23.08 -32.40
N SER A 350 -4.14 23.64 -33.62
CA SER A 350 -4.46 25.06 -33.82
C SER A 350 -5.87 25.41 -33.31
N ASP A 351 -6.86 24.56 -33.60
CA ASP A 351 -8.26 24.78 -33.22
C ASP A 351 -8.49 24.60 -31.70
N ARG A 352 -7.65 23.79 -31.02
CA ARG A 352 -7.70 23.60 -29.56
C ARG A 352 -7.02 24.73 -28.78
N LEU A 353 -6.00 25.37 -29.36
CA LEU A 353 -5.34 26.54 -28.75
C LEU A 353 -6.18 27.81 -28.88
N GLU A 354 -6.96 27.97 -29.97
CA GLU A 354 -7.89 29.10 -30.13
C GLU A 354 -9.14 28.99 -29.24
N GLN A 355 -9.56 27.79 -28.83
CA GLN A 355 -10.72 27.61 -27.94
C GLN A 355 -10.40 27.69 -26.44
N ASN A 356 -9.13 27.61 -26.04
CA ASN A 356 -8.68 27.72 -24.65
C ASN A 356 -7.86 28.99 -24.36
N GLY A 357 -7.83 29.94 -25.31
CA GLY A 357 -7.21 31.26 -25.17
C GLY A 357 -8.12 32.28 -24.51
#